data_AF-A0A5B1M8B6-F1
#
_entry.id   AF-A0A5B1M8B6-F1
#
_cell.length_a   1.000
_cell.length_b   1.000
_cell.length_c   1.000
_cell.angle_alpha   90.00
_cell.angle_beta   90.00
_cell.angle_gamma   90.00
#
_symmetry.space_group_name_H-M   'P 1'
#
loop_
_entity.id
_entity.type
_entity.pdbx_description
1 polymer ?
#
loop_
_entity_poly.entity_id
_entity_poly.type
_entity_poly.pdbx_seq_one_letter_code
_entity_poly.pdbx_strand_id
1 'polypeptide(L)'
;MGPPIRLVTDAPTGARPRRLRTRGEHSRARRSTQPAGPRGRHGRNIMRRLIGPVLVGLGVFLIVAAALVRFYAYPALAKVPHGYNSTTHLEATGAEVINYSTYEPETHDLAITSATHEDVEADAPEGVVVWINLNEVLRGDGTEFQKSTERVPFDEVTGEAVDCEECGQFVESRNSDGKIERIPTTFEGQVYKFPFNTEKKDYDQWDGTLGEAFPATYEGEEEIDGLPVYKFVQVIEPTVVETREVPGSMFGVEDAVEADLVYAMTRTFYVEPVTGSPVHRVEERRQELVHEGEAVPVFVGTVQYTDDQVADNVAKVDSKATLLGGTRLLFPVVLLLIGGVMLALGRALNKRLEGQHSDHATKDRPLVNA
;
A
#
# COMPACT_ATOMS: atom_id res chain seq x y z
N MET A 1 -19.07 -26.68 26.44
CA MET A 1 -20.39 -26.87 27.06
C MET A 1 -20.95 -25.50 27.43
N GLY A 2 -22.01 -25.05 26.77
CA GLY A 2 -22.79 -23.87 27.18
C GLY A 2 -24.27 -24.21 26.98
N PRO A 3 -25.19 -23.76 27.86
CA PRO A 3 -26.60 -24.12 27.75
C PRO A 3 -27.33 -23.21 26.75
N PRO A 4 -28.41 -23.71 26.10
CA PRO A 4 -29.12 -22.99 25.04
C PRO A 4 -30.31 -22.16 25.58
N ILE A 5 -30.59 -21.04 24.93
CA ILE A 5 -31.84 -20.28 25.10
C ILE A 5 -32.72 -20.55 23.88
N ARG A 6 -33.95 -21.03 24.13
CA ARG A 6 -34.98 -21.30 23.12
C ARG A 6 -36.24 -20.48 23.40
N LEU A 7 -36.72 -19.84 22.33
CA LEU A 7 -38.10 -19.67 21.83
C LEU A 7 -39.10 -18.88 22.67
N VAL A 8 -39.84 -17.96 22.02
CA VAL A 8 -41.25 -18.18 21.62
C VAL A 8 -41.61 -17.26 20.44
N THR A 9 -42.08 -17.89 19.36
CA THR A 9 -42.82 -17.32 18.24
C THR A 9 -44.31 -17.45 18.53
N ASP A 10 -45.14 -16.46 18.20
CA ASP A 10 -46.59 -16.66 18.05
C ASP A 10 -47.21 -15.74 16.99
N ALA A 11 -47.90 -16.39 16.06
CA ALA A 11 -49.00 -15.95 15.20
C ALA A 11 -49.94 -17.17 15.14
N PRO A 12 -51.30 -17.09 14.92
CA PRO A 12 -51.84 -16.49 13.70
C PRO A 12 -53.34 -16.05 13.68
N THR A 13 -53.74 -15.39 12.57
CA THR A 13 -55.04 -15.38 11.82
C THR A 13 -56.44 -15.29 12.46
N GLY A 14 -57.29 -14.41 11.88
CA GLY A 14 -58.77 -14.45 12.03
C GLY A 14 -59.59 -13.56 11.06
N ALA A 15 -60.12 -14.16 9.99
CA ALA A 15 -61.36 -13.94 9.20
C ALA A 15 -62.10 -12.56 9.04
N ARG A 16 -62.16 -12.08 7.78
CA ARG A 16 -63.30 -11.82 6.83
C ARG A 16 -64.68 -11.21 7.26
N PRO A 17 -65.46 -10.63 6.29
CA PRO A 17 -66.22 -9.38 6.44
C PRO A 17 -67.74 -9.55 6.63
N ARG A 18 -68.42 -8.49 7.08
CA ARG A 18 -69.90 -8.42 7.14
C ARG A 18 -70.45 -7.17 6.44
N ARG A 19 -71.25 -7.40 5.39
CA ARG A 19 -72.13 -6.40 4.75
C ARG A 19 -73.28 -6.04 5.68
N LEU A 20 -73.71 -4.78 5.67
CA LEU A 20 -75.09 -4.39 5.97
C LEU A 20 -75.49 -3.19 5.11
N ARG A 21 -76.66 -3.34 4.48
CA ARG A 21 -77.31 -2.44 3.53
C ARG A 21 -78.22 -1.45 4.29
N THR A 22 -78.27 -0.23 3.76
CA THR A 22 -79.42 0.70 3.61
C THR A 22 -80.17 1.28 4.82
N ARG A 23 -80.07 2.60 4.96
CA ARG A 23 -81.16 3.60 5.02
C ARG A 23 -80.47 4.96 4.81
N GLY A 24 -80.77 5.83 3.85
CA GLY A 24 -82.05 6.18 3.27
C GLY A 24 -82.55 7.47 3.94
N GLU A 25 -81.88 8.61 3.71
CA GLU A 25 -82.42 9.92 4.08
C GLU A 25 -81.94 11.01 3.12
N HIS A 26 -82.93 11.65 2.49
CA HIS A 26 -82.79 12.80 1.63
C HIS A 26 -82.47 14.05 2.45
N SER A 27 -81.42 14.77 2.09
CA SER A 27 -81.35 16.20 2.40
C SER A 27 -80.70 16.97 1.25
N ARG A 28 -81.52 17.79 0.59
CA ARG A 28 -81.10 18.81 -0.37
C ARG A 28 -80.35 19.89 0.39
N ALA A 29 -79.06 20.11 0.07
CA ALA A 29 -78.40 21.36 0.39
C ALA A 29 -77.35 21.72 -0.68
N ARG A 30 -77.75 22.71 -1.50
CA ARG A 30 -76.94 23.73 -2.18
C ARG A 30 -75.57 23.32 -2.74
N ARG A 31 -75.53 23.26 -4.08
CA ARG A 31 -74.32 23.49 -4.88
C ARG A 31 -73.66 24.80 -4.42
N SER A 32 -72.50 24.67 -3.78
CA SER A 32 -71.47 25.70 -3.73
C SER A 32 -70.40 25.29 -4.74
N THR A 33 -70.45 25.89 -5.92
CA THR A 33 -69.34 25.89 -6.87
C THR A 33 -68.22 26.75 -6.29
N GLN A 34 -67.30 26.11 -5.57
CA GLN A 34 -66.01 26.69 -5.23
C GLN A 34 -65.08 26.54 -6.44
N PRO A 35 -64.51 27.62 -7.00
CA PRO A 35 -63.54 27.48 -8.06
C PRO A 35 -62.26 26.88 -7.47
N ALA A 36 -61.76 25.81 -8.11
CA ALA A 36 -60.44 25.25 -7.81
C ALA A 36 -59.37 26.30 -8.09
N GLY A 37 -58.84 26.92 -7.03
CA GLY A 37 -57.71 27.84 -7.13
C GLY A 37 -56.43 27.13 -7.62
N PRO A 38 -55.55 27.81 -8.37
CA PRO A 38 -54.39 27.20 -9.01
C PRO A 38 -53.27 26.93 -8.00
N ARG A 39 -53.36 25.85 -7.21
CA ARG A 39 -52.30 25.47 -6.24
C ARG A 39 -51.07 24.79 -6.86
N GLY A 40 -50.98 24.65 -8.18
CA GLY A 40 -49.89 23.88 -8.83
C GLY A 40 -48.82 24.67 -9.60
N ARG A 41 -48.93 26.01 -9.72
CA ARG A 41 -48.04 26.83 -10.56
C ARG A 41 -46.95 27.60 -9.81
N HIS A 42 -47.19 28.02 -8.57
CA HIS A 42 -46.23 28.83 -7.81
C HIS A 42 -44.98 28.05 -7.36
N GLY A 43 -45.14 26.82 -6.83
CA GLY A 43 -44.00 25.99 -6.40
C GLY A 43 -43.07 25.54 -7.54
N ARG A 44 -43.62 25.40 -8.76
CA ARG A 44 -42.86 24.97 -9.95
C ARG A 44 -41.94 26.07 -10.50
N ASN A 45 -42.32 27.33 -10.32
CA ASN A 45 -41.53 28.49 -10.74
C ASN A 45 -40.40 28.83 -9.75
N ILE A 46 -40.60 28.60 -8.45
CA ILE A 46 -39.57 28.76 -7.42
C ILE A 46 -38.47 27.70 -7.60
N MET A 47 -38.86 26.43 -7.80
CA MET A 47 -37.92 25.33 -8.04
C MET A 47 -37.02 25.58 -9.25
N ARG A 48 -37.57 26.14 -10.34
CA ARG A 48 -36.81 26.47 -11.56
C ARG A 48 -35.80 27.59 -11.38
N ARG A 49 -36.02 28.52 -10.45
CA ARG A 49 -35.08 29.62 -10.15
C ARG A 49 -33.89 29.21 -9.28
N LEU A 50 -34.05 28.16 -8.45
CA LEU A 50 -32.99 27.72 -7.54
C LEU A 50 -32.03 26.70 -8.17
N ILE A 51 -32.45 26.00 -9.23
CA ILE A 51 -31.63 24.96 -9.88
C ILE A 51 -30.33 25.53 -10.45
N GLY A 52 -30.37 26.68 -11.11
CA GLY A 52 -29.17 27.27 -11.74
C GLY A 52 -28.10 27.68 -10.72
N PRO A 53 -28.41 28.44 -9.66
CA PRO A 53 -27.45 28.75 -8.59
C PRO A 53 -26.93 27.52 -7.85
N VAL A 54 -27.78 26.53 -7.57
CA VAL A 54 -27.37 25.27 -6.91
C VAL A 54 -26.38 24.49 -7.79
N LEU A 55 -26.63 24.39 -9.10
CA LEU A 55 -25.71 23.73 -10.04
C LEU A 55 -24.35 24.44 -10.12
N VAL A 56 -24.34 25.77 -10.10
CA VAL A 56 -23.08 26.54 -10.04
C VAL A 56 -22.35 26.26 -8.73
N GLY A 57 -23.04 26.33 -7.59
CA GLY A 57 -22.44 26.07 -6.28
C GLY A 57 -21.84 24.66 -6.17
N LEU A 58 -22.59 23.65 -6.61
CA LEU A 58 -22.11 22.26 -6.62
C LEU A 58 -20.98 22.05 -7.63
N GLY A 59 -21.04 22.70 -8.80
CA GLY A 59 -19.96 22.65 -9.79
C GLY A 59 -18.64 23.21 -9.26
N VAL A 60 -18.69 24.39 -8.61
CA VAL A 60 -17.53 24.97 -7.93
C VAL A 60 -17.04 24.05 -6.81
N PHE A 61 -17.94 23.54 -5.97
CA PHE A 61 -17.59 22.62 -4.89
C PHE A 61 -16.82 21.39 -5.39
N LEU A 62 -17.28 20.74 -6.47
CA LEU A 62 -16.61 19.56 -7.03
C LEU A 62 -15.23 19.88 -7.62
N ILE A 63 -15.04 21.07 -8.21
CA ILE A 63 -13.73 21.52 -8.68
C ILE A 63 -12.77 21.74 -7.50
N VAL A 64 -13.25 22.36 -6.41
CA VAL A 64 -12.44 22.51 -5.19
C VAL A 64 -12.12 21.14 -4.58
N ALA A 65 -13.10 20.23 -4.53
CA ALA A 65 -12.89 18.86 -4.05
C ALA A 65 -11.85 18.11 -4.90
N ALA A 66 -11.87 18.26 -6.23
CA ALA A 66 -10.86 17.69 -7.12
C ALA A 66 -9.44 18.17 -6.76
N ALA A 67 -9.28 19.47 -6.50
CA ALA A 67 -8.01 20.04 -6.07
C ALA A 67 -7.59 19.50 -4.69
N LEU A 68 -8.51 19.43 -3.72
CA LEU A 68 -8.22 18.86 -2.40
C LEU A 68 -7.81 17.39 -2.48
N VAL A 69 -8.49 16.58 -3.30
CA VAL A 69 -8.10 15.17 -3.47
C VAL A 69 -6.68 15.07 -4.04
N ARG A 70 -6.36 15.86 -5.09
CA ARG A 70 -5.05 15.78 -5.76
C ARG A 70 -3.89 16.33 -4.95
N PHE A 71 -4.10 17.46 -4.26
CA PHE A 71 -3.04 18.26 -3.65
C PHE A 71 -2.98 18.14 -2.13
N TYR A 72 -4.01 17.57 -1.49
CA TYR A 72 -4.04 17.36 -0.05
C TYR A 72 -4.21 15.88 0.31
N ALA A 73 -5.26 15.21 -0.19
CA ALA A 73 -5.52 13.82 0.17
C ALA A 73 -4.43 12.87 -0.36
N TYR A 74 -4.04 13.01 -1.63
CA TYR A 74 -3.02 12.15 -2.22
C TYR A 74 -1.66 12.24 -1.48
N PRO A 75 -1.04 13.42 -1.28
CA PRO A 75 0.22 13.51 -0.52
C PRO A 75 0.11 13.00 0.92
N ALA A 76 -1.05 13.17 1.56
CA ALA A 76 -1.27 12.65 2.91
C ALA A 76 -1.38 11.10 2.96
N LEU A 77 -1.72 10.46 1.84
CA LEU A 77 -1.86 9.01 1.72
C LEU A 77 -0.63 8.33 1.09
N ALA A 78 0.12 9.04 0.24
CA ALA A 78 1.31 8.53 -0.46
C ALA A 78 2.57 8.64 0.41
N LYS A 79 2.47 8.15 1.64
CA LYS A 79 3.55 8.07 2.61
C LYS A 79 3.40 6.83 3.47
N VAL A 80 4.48 6.37 4.08
CA VAL A 80 4.47 5.21 4.98
C VAL A 80 3.50 5.49 6.14
N PRO A 81 2.58 4.56 6.46
CA PRO A 81 1.64 4.77 7.56
C PRO A 81 2.34 4.63 8.90
N HIS A 82 1.98 5.49 9.85
CA HIS A 82 2.39 5.35 11.25
C HIS A 82 1.86 4.08 11.91
N GLY A 83 2.60 3.57 12.88
CA GLY A 83 2.34 2.34 13.59
C GLY A 83 2.53 1.09 12.73
N TYR A 84 3.42 1.13 11.74
CA TYR A 84 3.65 -0.03 10.87
C TYR A 84 4.07 -1.25 11.71
N ASN A 85 3.44 -2.39 11.43
CA ASN A 85 3.76 -3.66 12.06
C ASN A 85 3.41 -4.79 11.09
N SER A 86 4.39 -5.59 10.72
CA SER A 86 4.24 -6.68 9.76
C SER A 86 5.21 -7.81 10.06
N THR A 87 4.81 -9.02 9.67
CA THR A 87 5.69 -10.17 9.62
C THR A 87 5.71 -10.67 8.18
N THR A 88 6.91 -10.80 7.61
CA THR A 88 7.15 -11.34 6.27
C THR A 88 7.72 -12.74 6.41
N HIS A 89 7.14 -13.69 5.69
CA HIS A 89 7.60 -15.07 5.65
C HIS A 89 8.39 -15.34 4.37
N LEU A 90 9.60 -15.85 4.53
CA LEU A 90 10.48 -16.28 3.45
C LEU A 90 10.89 -17.73 3.69
N GLU A 91 11.37 -18.37 2.63
CA GLU A 91 11.87 -19.73 2.65
C GLU A 91 13.10 -19.87 1.76
N ALA A 92 13.92 -20.87 2.07
CA ALA A 92 14.94 -21.39 1.17
C ALA A 92 14.90 -22.92 1.20
N THR A 93 14.39 -23.51 0.12
CA THR A 93 14.28 -24.97 -0.01
C THR A 93 15.57 -25.52 -0.60
N GLY A 94 16.12 -26.59 -0.01
CA GLY A 94 17.32 -27.25 -0.50
C GLY A 94 18.58 -26.37 -0.45
N ALA A 95 18.68 -25.45 0.51
CA ALA A 95 19.86 -24.61 0.67
C ALA A 95 21.04 -25.42 1.23
N GLU A 96 22.23 -25.24 0.67
CA GLU A 96 23.47 -25.76 1.23
C GLU A 96 23.96 -24.82 2.33
N VAL A 97 24.18 -25.37 3.53
CA VAL A 97 24.61 -24.63 4.71
C VAL A 97 25.76 -25.38 5.36
N ILE A 98 26.85 -24.68 5.67
CA ILE A 98 27.98 -25.31 6.33
C ILE A 98 27.64 -25.75 7.76
N ASN A 99 27.97 -27.00 8.10
CA ASN A 99 27.94 -27.46 9.48
C ASN A 99 29.30 -27.15 10.14
N TYR A 100 29.37 -26.14 11.00
CA TYR A 100 30.61 -25.75 11.67
C TYR A 100 31.17 -26.78 12.68
N SER A 101 30.49 -27.91 12.93
CA SER A 101 31.02 -29.01 13.75
C SER A 101 31.74 -30.07 12.92
N THR A 102 31.27 -30.34 11.70
CA THR A 102 31.86 -31.31 10.77
C THR A 102 32.70 -30.64 9.69
N TYR A 103 32.48 -29.35 9.46
CA TYR A 103 32.99 -28.53 8.38
C TYR A 103 32.62 -29.03 6.97
N GLU A 104 31.50 -29.74 6.87
CA GLU A 104 30.91 -30.20 5.61
C GLU A 104 29.63 -29.41 5.31
N PRO A 105 29.34 -29.08 4.04
CA PRO A 105 28.05 -28.55 3.64
C PRO A 105 26.94 -29.59 3.82
N GLU A 106 25.80 -29.15 4.36
CA GLU A 106 24.59 -29.95 4.49
C GLU A 106 23.42 -29.25 3.82
N THR A 107 22.52 -30.01 3.21
CA THR A 107 21.31 -29.48 2.59
C THR A 107 20.19 -29.38 3.61
N HIS A 108 19.60 -28.19 3.74
CA HIS A 108 18.50 -27.89 4.65
C HIS A 108 17.40 -27.08 3.97
N ASP A 109 16.16 -27.32 4.40
CA ASP A 109 15.07 -26.38 4.18
C ASP A 109 15.06 -25.37 5.33
N LEU A 110 15.01 -24.09 4.98
CA LEU A 110 15.06 -22.98 5.93
C LEU A 110 13.77 -22.19 5.89
N ALA A 111 13.21 -21.92 7.07
CA ALA A 111 12.11 -21.00 7.26
C ALA A 111 12.66 -19.68 7.83
N ILE A 112 12.34 -18.57 7.18
CA ILE A 112 12.86 -17.26 7.53
C ILE A 112 11.67 -16.37 7.87
N THR A 113 11.74 -15.72 9.04
CA THR A 113 10.73 -14.78 9.48
C THR A 113 11.36 -13.42 9.68
N SER A 114 10.76 -12.40 9.07
CA SER A 114 11.20 -11.01 9.17
C SER A 114 10.09 -10.19 9.83
N ALA A 115 10.26 -9.83 11.09
CA ALA A 115 9.29 -9.06 11.86
C ALA A 115 9.69 -7.58 11.89
N THR A 116 8.94 -6.74 11.19
CA THR A 116 9.19 -5.30 11.10
C THR A 116 8.15 -4.53 11.88
N HIS A 117 8.60 -3.59 12.69
CA HIS A 117 7.73 -2.61 13.33
C HIS A 117 8.35 -1.22 13.30
N GLU A 118 7.50 -0.20 13.35
CA GLU A 118 7.93 1.17 13.53
C GLU A 118 8.34 1.43 14.97
N ASP A 119 9.50 2.07 15.14
CA ASP A 119 9.93 2.66 16.40
C ASP A 119 9.27 4.04 16.54
N VAL A 120 8.03 4.04 17.03
CA VAL A 120 7.20 5.25 17.19
C VAL A 120 7.73 6.22 18.24
N GLU A 121 8.69 5.78 19.07
CA GLU A 121 9.33 6.59 20.10
C GLU A 121 10.67 7.20 19.62
N ALA A 122 11.11 6.87 18.40
CA ALA A 122 12.32 7.43 17.82
C ALA A 122 12.20 8.95 17.66
N ASP A 123 13.25 9.68 18.05
CA ASP A 123 13.38 11.11 17.82
C ASP A 123 13.85 11.33 16.37
N ALA A 124 12.90 11.20 15.43
CA ALA A 124 13.16 11.31 14.00
C ALA A 124 12.71 12.68 13.44
N PRO A 125 13.45 13.26 12.48
CA PRO A 125 13.01 14.46 11.77
C PRO A 125 11.67 14.29 11.05
N GLU A 126 10.99 15.40 10.74
CA GLU A 126 9.76 15.36 9.93
C GLU A 126 10.01 14.70 8.57
N GLY A 127 9.16 13.75 8.19
CA GLY A 127 9.28 12.97 6.95
C GLY A 127 10.17 11.74 7.06
N VAL A 128 10.83 11.51 8.21
CA VAL A 128 11.64 10.33 8.47
C VAL A 128 10.87 9.35 9.35
N VAL A 129 10.87 8.08 8.96
CA VAL A 129 10.34 6.97 9.76
C VAL A 129 11.48 6.04 10.16
N VAL A 130 11.42 5.49 11.37
CA VAL A 130 12.42 4.55 11.88
C VAL A 130 11.77 3.20 12.07
N TRP A 131 12.28 2.18 11.38
CA TRP A 131 11.81 0.80 11.54
C TRP A 131 12.88 -0.05 12.22
N ILE A 132 12.41 -0.95 13.08
CA ILE A 132 13.20 -2.04 13.64
C ILE A 132 12.73 -3.33 12.97
N ASN A 133 13.65 -4.02 12.31
CA ASN A 133 13.41 -5.29 11.68
C ASN A 133 14.20 -6.39 12.38
N LEU A 134 13.51 -7.44 12.83
CA LEU A 134 14.10 -8.64 13.38
C LEU A 134 13.99 -9.77 12.35
N ASN A 135 15.14 -10.27 11.90
CA ASN A 135 15.22 -11.46 11.06
C ASN A 135 15.60 -12.67 11.90
N GLU A 136 14.83 -13.74 11.76
CA GLU A 136 15.06 -15.03 12.38
C GLU A 136 15.03 -16.11 11.30
N VAL A 137 16.11 -16.90 11.24
CA VAL A 137 16.26 -18.03 10.33
C VAL A 137 16.22 -19.29 11.18
N LEU A 138 15.25 -20.16 10.90
CA LEU A 138 15.08 -21.46 11.54
C LEU A 138 15.37 -22.56 10.51
N ARG A 139 16.00 -23.65 10.97
CA ARG A 139 16.07 -24.90 10.18
C ARG A 139 14.72 -25.61 10.20
N GLY A 140 14.52 -26.56 9.28
CA GLY A 140 13.30 -27.36 9.19
C GLY A 140 12.92 -28.14 10.47
N ASP A 141 13.86 -28.36 11.39
CA ASP A 141 13.62 -28.97 12.71
C ASP A 141 13.23 -27.97 13.81
N GLY A 142 13.16 -26.67 13.48
CA GLY A 142 12.82 -25.58 14.38
C GLY A 142 14.00 -25.02 15.19
N THR A 143 15.23 -25.47 14.96
CA THR A 143 16.42 -24.89 15.60
C THR A 143 16.78 -23.52 15.03
N GLU A 144 17.15 -22.58 15.90
CA GLU A 144 17.62 -21.25 15.49
C GLU A 144 18.96 -21.37 14.77
N PHE A 145 18.99 -20.91 13.51
CA PHE A 145 20.20 -20.87 12.68
C PHE A 145 20.88 -19.50 12.75
N GLN A 146 20.12 -18.43 12.52
CA GLN A 146 20.64 -17.06 12.54
C GLN A 146 19.59 -16.09 13.04
N LYS A 147 20.04 -15.05 13.73
CA LYS A 147 19.19 -13.94 14.17
C LYS A 147 19.92 -12.62 14.02
N SER A 148 19.27 -11.64 13.43
CA SER A 148 19.77 -10.27 13.33
C SER A 148 18.65 -9.26 13.53
N THR A 149 19.03 -8.09 14.03
CA THR A 149 18.14 -6.95 14.19
C THR A 149 18.77 -5.76 13.48
N GLU A 150 18.01 -5.01 12.70
CA GLU A 150 18.43 -3.73 12.15
C GLU A 150 17.46 -2.63 12.57
N ARG A 151 17.98 -1.43 12.78
CA ARG A 151 17.22 -0.22 13.06
C ARG A 151 17.60 0.81 12.02
N VAL A 152 16.62 1.20 11.20
CA VAL A 152 16.86 1.94 9.96
C VAL A 152 15.93 3.16 9.88
N PRO A 153 16.48 4.38 9.86
CA PRO A 153 15.78 5.60 9.46
C PRO A 153 15.70 5.71 7.92
N PHE A 154 14.53 6.07 7.41
CA PHE A 154 14.32 6.26 5.97
C PHE A 154 13.19 7.25 5.69
N ASP A 155 13.18 7.82 4.49
CA ASP A 155 12.16 8.80 4.05
C ASP A 155 10.80 8.11 3.83
N GLU A 156 9.74 8.68 4.41
CA GLU A 156 8.41 8.10 4.38
C GLU A 156 7.76 8.06 2.98
N VAL A 157 8.30 8.79 2.01
CA VAL A 157 7.77 8.90 0.64
C VAL A 157 8.68 8.16 -0.36
N THR A 158 9.98 8.40 -0.32
CA THR A 158 10.93 7.82 -1.28
C THR A 158 11.32 6.40 -0.91
N GLY A 159 11.31 6.03 0.38
CA GLY A 159 11.82 4.74 0.84
C GLY A 159 13.34 4.66 0.98
N GLU A 160 14.06 5.74 0.65
CA GLU A 160 15.51 5.82 0.76
C GLU A 160 15.94 5.99 2.21
N ALA A 161 17.00 5.28 2.60
CA ALA A 161 17.67 5.48 3.86
C ALA A 161 18.08 6.95 4.06
N VAL A 162 17.96 7.42 5.29
CA VAL A 162 18.32 8.78 5.68
C VAL A 162 19.44 8.69 6.70
N ASP A 163 20.57 9.34 6.43
CA ASP A 163 21.62 9.46 7.43
C ASP A 163 21.12 10.32 8.60
N CYS A 164 20.86 9.67 9.74
CA CYS A 164 20.30 10.27 10.93
C CYS A 164 21.00 9.71 12.16
N GLU A 165 21.96 10.46 12.69
CA GLU A 165 22.78 10.06 13.84
C GLU A 165 21.93 9.95 15.12
N GLU A 166 21.04 10.92 15.34
CA GLU A 166 20.10 10.95 16.47
C GLU A 166 19.06 9.83 16.40
N CYS A 167 18.77 9.32 15.20
CA CYS A 167 17.88 8.18 15.02
C CYS A 167 18.52 6.86 15.47
N GLY A 168 19.80 6.81 15.85
CA GLY A 168 20.46 5.64 16.44
C GLY A 168 20.36 4.38 15.57
N GLN A 169 20.70 4.52 14.29
CA GLN A 169 20.72 3.45 13.29
C GLN A 169 21.81 2.40 13.58
N PHE A 170 21.47 1.12 13.44
CA PHE A 170 22.40 0.02 13.71
C PHE A 170 22.03 -1.29 13.01
N VAL A 171 23.01 -2.17 12.89
CA VAL A 171 22.82 -3.62 12.69
C VAL A 171 23.33 -4.35 13.93
N GLU A 172 22.56 -5.31 14.41
CA GLU A 172 22.89 -6.17 15.54
C GLU A 172 22.78 -7.63 15.13
N SER A 173 23.82 -8.42 15.38
CA SER A 173 23.82 -9.85 15.08
C SER A 173 24.65 -10.63 16.07
N ARG A 174 24.46 -11.95 16.11
CA ARG A 174 25.32 -12.84 16.88
C ARG A 174 26.55 -13.19 16.03
N ASN A 175 27.74 -12.89 16.54
CA ASN A 175 28.99 -13.25 15.88
C ASN A 175 29.35 -14.74 16.08
N SER A 176 30.43 -15.19 15.45
CA SER A 176 30.92 -16.58 15.50
C SER A 176 31.25 -17.07 16.92
N ASP A 177 31.62 -16.17 17.83
CA ASP A 177 31.89 -16.48 19.24
C ASP A 177 30.62 -16.55 20.10
N GLY A 178 29.45 -16.39 19.48
CA GLY A 178 28.16 -16.39 20.16
C GLY A 178 27.84 -15.09 20.90
N LYS A 179 28.65 -14.04 20.77
CA LYS A 179 28.38 -12.72 21.36
C LYS A 179 27.46 -11.91 20.45
N ILE A 180 26.56 -11.13 21.06
CA ILE A 180 25.76 -10.16 20.32
C ILE A 180 26.60 -8.92 20.13
N GLU A 181 26.78 -8.52 18.88
CA GLU A 181 27.49 -7.32 18.47
C GLU A 181 26.51 -6.37 17.81
N ARG A 182 26.52 -5.11 18.24
CA ARG A 182 25.74 -4.02 17.66
C ARG A 182 26.70 -3.01 17.06
N ILE A 183 26.56 -2.79 15.77
CA ILE A 183 27.40 -1.92 14.97
C ILE A 183 26.53 -0.75 14.51
N PRO A 184 26.87 0.51 14.85
CA PRO A 184 26.27 1.67 14.21
C PRO A 184 26.50 1.60 12.69
N THR A 185 25.44 1.72 11.91
CA THR A 185 25.49 1.49 10.46
C THR A 185 24.80 2.64 9.77
N THR A 186 25.49 3.28 8.84
CA THR A 186 24.87 4.22 7.89
C THR A 186 24.31 3.42 6.73
N PHE A 187 23.00 3.53 6.51
CA PHE A 187 22.31 2.85 5.42
C PHE A 187 22.26 3.75 4.19
N GLU A 188 22.28 3.14 3.00
CA GLU A 188 22.25 3.83 1.71
C GLU A 188 21.19 3.24 0.77
N GLY A 189 20.63 4.08 -0.10
CA GLY A 189 19.65 3.65 -1.10
C GLY A 189 18.32 3.17 -0.49
N GLN A 190 17.58 2.39 -1.26
CA GLN A 190 16.34 1.75 -0.83
C GLN A 190 16.66 0.61 0.15
N VAL A 191 15.87 0.48 1.23
CA VAL A 191 16.04 -0.60 2.21
C VAL A 191 14.83 -1.54 2.22
N TYR A 192 13.64 -1.02 2.51
CA TYR A 192 12.43 -1.85 2.68
C TYR A 192 11.43 -1.78 1.53
N LYS A 193 11.39 -0.66 0.81
CA LYS A 193 10.41 -0.39 -0.24
C LYS A 193 11.01 0.47 -1.33
N PHE A 194 10.33 0.53 -2.47
CA PHE A 194 10.60 1.48 -3.54
C PHE A 194 9.73 2.74 -3.35
N PRO A 195 10.04 3.86 -4.02
CA PRO A 195 9.25 5.08 -3.91
C PRO A 195 7.80 4.91 -4.37
N PHE A 196 6.88 5.68 -3.78
CA PHE A 196 5.52 5.81 -4.33
C PHE A 196 5.56 6.32 -5.77
N ASN A 197 4.75 5.72 -6.65
CA ASN A 197 4.85 5.89 -8.09
C ASN A 197 6.24 5.54 -8.61
N THR A 198 6.70 4.35 -8.27
CA THR A 198 7.98 3.82 -8.73
C THR A 198 8.12 4.04 -10.24
N GLU A 199 9.26 4.58 -10.64
CA GLU A 199 9.58 4.91 -12.03
C GLU A 199 10.32 3.74 -12.67
N LYS A 200 10.35 3.73 -14.01
CA LYS A 200 11.06 2.72 -14.80
C LYS A 200 12.53 3.12 -14.96
N LYS A 201 13.26 3.12 -13.85
CA LYS A 201 14.68 3.49 -13.76
C LYS A 201 15.36 2.64 -12.70
N ASP A 202 16.67 2.67 -12.66
CA ASP A 202 17.44 1.94 -11.67
C ASP A 202 17.35 2.65 -10.31
N TYR A 203 17.38 1.86 -9.24
CA TYR A 203 17.38 2.34 -7.86
C TYR A 203 18.51 1.68 -7.10
N ASP A 204 19.31 2.45 -6.37
CA ASP A 204 20.31 1.88 -5.48
C ASP A 204 19.60 1.19 -4.31
N GLN A 205 19.98 -0.04 -4.02
CA GLN A 205 19.37 -0.88 -3.00
C GLN A 205 20.44 -1.37 -2.04
N TRP A 206 20.16 -1.25 -0.74
CA TRP A 206 21.06 -1.67 0.33
C TRP A 206 21.37 -3.17 0.29
N ASP A 207 22.64 -3.52 0.40
CA ASP A 207 23.09 -4.88 0.73
C ASP A 207 23.72 -4.91 2.12
N GLY A 208 23.07 -5.64 3.04
CA GLY A 208 23.52 -5.73 4.42
C GLY A 208 24.76 -6.60 4.64
N THR A 209 25.21 -7.38 3.64
CA THR A 209 26.44 -8.17 3.76
C THR A 209 27.66 -7.30 3.46
N LEU A 210 27.57 -6.48 2.40
CA LEU A 210 28.66 -5.59 1.98
C LEU A 210 28.61 -4.23 2.67
N GLY A 211 27.46 -3.85 3.24
CA GLY A 211 27.31 -2.57 3.94
C GLY A 211 27.32 -1.36 3.00
N GLU A 212 26.85 -1.55 1.76
CA GLU A 212 26.78 -0.52 0.74
C GLU A 212 25.56 -0.76 -0.18
N ALA A 213 25.19 0.24 -0.97
CA ALA A 213 24.09 0.12 -1.91
C ALA A 213 24.58 -0.20 -3.33
N PHE A 214 23.83 -1.08 -4.02
CA PHE A 214 24.08 -1.45 -5.41
C PHE A 214 22.84 -1.22 -6.27
N PRO A 215 22.99 -0.90 -7.56
CA PRO A 215 21.85 -0.67 -8.43
C PRO A 215 20.99 -1.92 -8.60
N ALA A 216 19.69 -1.78 -8.38
CA ALA A 216 18.64 -2.68 -8.84
C ALA A 216 18.10 -2.15 -10.18
N THR A 217 18.47 -2.81 -11.27
CA THR A 217 18.15 -2.37 -12.63
C THR A 217 16.71 -2.71 -13.01
N TYR A 218 16.00 -1.77 -13.63
CA TYR A 218 14.67 -2.03 -14.15
C TYR A 218 14.73 -2.95 -15.38
N GLU A 219 14.09 -4.12 -15.30
CA GLU A 219 14.10 -5.12 -16.37
C GLU A 219 12.78 -5.26 -17.13
N GLY A 220 11.69 -4.67 -16.64
CA GLY A 220 10.41 -4.70 -17.34
C GLY A 220 9.19 -4.74 -16.45
N GLU A 221 8.08 -5.16 -17.04
CA GLU A 221 6.80 -5.35 -16.38
C GLU A 221 6.40 -6.81 -16.43
N GLU A 222 5.82 -7.31 -15.35
CA GLU A 222 5.25 -8.65 -15.25
C GLU A 222 3.89 -8.58 -14.56
N GLU A 223 3.18 -9.71 -14.47
CA GLU A 223 1.97 -9.84 -13.68
C GLU A 223 2.14 -10.99 -12.69
N ILE A 224 1.86 -10.72 -11.41
CA ILE A 224 1.80 -11.74 -10.35
C ILE A 224 0.36 -11.81 -9.87
N ASP A 225 -0.29 -12.96 -10.05
CA ASP A 225 -1.71 -13.16 -9.71
C ASP A 225 -2.65 -12.07 -10.26
N GLY A 226 -2.34 -11.55 -11.44
CA GLY A 226 -3.10 -10.49 -12.12
C GLY A 226 -2.82 -9.07 -11.63
N LEU A 227 -1.87 -8.88 -10.70
CA LEU A 227 -1.37 -7.57 -10.30
C LEU A 227 -0.18 -7.16 -11.19
N PRO A 228 -0.26 -6.03 -11.93
CA PRO A 228 0.87 -5.51 -12.69
C PRO A 228 2.01 -5.08 -11.75
N VAL A 229 3.22 -5.56 -12.04
CA VAL A 229 4.42 -5.28 -11.25
C VAL A 229 5.57 -4.85 -12.16
N TYR A 230 6.47 -4.06 -11.61
CA TYR A 230 7.79 -3.79 -12.19
C TYR A 230 8.81 -4.78 -11.64
N LYS A 231 9.67 -5.28 -12.53
CA LYS A 231 10.78 -6.17 -12.18
C LYS A 231 12.06 -5.37 -12.08
N PHE A 232 12.73 -5.47 -10.93
CA PHE A 232 14.06 -4.90 -10.70
C PHE A 232 15.04 -6.00 -10.33
N VAL A 233 16.23 -6.00 -10.92
CA VAL A 233 17.26 -7.01 -10.67
C VAL A 233 18.55 -6.35 -10.19
N GLN A 234 18.99 -6.75 -9.00
CA GLN A 234 20.25 -6.36 -8.38
C GLN A 234 21.23 -7.52 -8.52
N VAL A 235 22.40 -7.26 -9.10
CA VAL A 235 23.48 -8.24 -9.24
C VAL A 235 24.70 -7.75 -8.47
N ILE A 236 25.16 -8.59 -7.54
CA ILE A 236 26.41 -8.43 -6.80
C ILE A 236 27.35 -9.52 -7.28
N GLU A 237 28.38 -9.10 -8.02
CA GLU A 237 29.44 -9.98 -8.49
C GLU A 237 30.26 -10.54 -7.31
N PRO A 238 30.92 -11.70 -7.47
CA PRO A 238 31.72 -12.32 -6.41
C PRO A 238 32.72 -11.35 -5.78
N THR A 239 32.52 -11.05 -4.50
CA THR A 239 33.25 -10.05 -3.73
C THR A 239 33.76 -10.68 -2.43
N VAL A 240 35.04 -10.46 -2.11
CA VAL A 240 35.63 -10.92 -0.84
C VAL A 240 35.10 -10.03 0.29
N VAL A 241 34.41 -10.63 1.25
CA VAL A 241 33.83 -9.95 2.42
C VAL A 241 34.82 -9.90 3.57
N GLU A 242 35.49 -11.02 3.81
CA GLU A 242 36.52 -11.16 4.84
C GLU A 242 37.50 -12.27 4.46
N THR A 243 38.71 -12.23 5.01
CA THR A 243 39.66 -13.34 4.99
C THR A 243 39.84 -13.83 6.42
N ARG A 244 39.82 -15.15 6.61
CA ARG A 244 40.00 -15.76 7.93
C ARG A 244 40.70 -17.10 7.87
N GLU A 245 41.39 -17.43 8.95
CA GLU A 245 41.93 -18.76 9.19
C GLU A 245 40.78 -19.75 9.44
N VAL A 246 40.78 -20.86 8.70
CA VAL A 246 39.82 -21.95 8.86
C VAL A 246 40.54 -23.31 8.89
N PRO A 247 39.92 -24.36 9.45
CA PRO A 247 40.52 -25.69 9.46
C PRO A 247 40.82 -26.20 8.05
N GLY A 248 42.05 -26.68 7.83
CA GLY A 248 42.48 -27.24 6.54
C GLY A 248 41.65 -28.40 6.04
N SER A 249 40.97 -29.11 6.95
CA SER A 249 40.08 -30.23 6.60
C SER A 249 38.94 -29.83 5.68
N MET A 250 38.54 -28.55 5.67
CA MET A 250 37.58 -28.00 4.70
C MET A 250 38.07 -28.14 3.25
N PHE A 251 39.38 -28.08 3.04
CA PHE A 251 40.05 -28.11 1.73
C PHE A 251 40.94 -29.36 1.57
N GLY A 252 40.71 -30.40 2.38
CA GLY A 252 41.45 -31.66 2.29
C GLY A 252 42.93 -31.59 2.70
N VAL A 253 43.34 -30.58 3.49
CA VAL A 253 44.72 -30.44 4.00
C VAL A 253 44.77 -30.52 5.53
N GLU A 254 45.95 -30.80 6.10
CA GLU A 254 46.10 -31.02 7.55
C GLU A 254 46.15 -29.72 8.35
N ASP A 255 46.95 -28.75 7.90
CA ASP A 255 47.17 -27.48 8.59
C ASP A 255 46.03 -26.48 8.31
N ALA A 256 45.78 -25.58 9.26
CA ALA A 256 44.85 -24.48 9.05
C ALA A 256 45.28 -23.61 7.86
N VAL A 257 44.30 -23.07 7.14
CA VAL A 257 44.52 -22.28 5.93
C VAL A 257 43.78 -20.95 6.01
N GLU A 258 44.35 -19.92 5.38
CA GLU A 258 43.66 -18.66 5.14
C GLU A 258 42.68 -18.84 3.98
N ALA A 259 41.40 -18.59 4.20
CA ALA A 259 40.36 -18.65 3.18
C ALA A 259 39.59 -17.32 3.08
N ASP A 260 39.25 -16.94 1.86
CA ASP A 260 38.42 -15.77 1.58
C ASP A 260 36.94 -16.17 1.68
N LEU A 261 36.15 -15.47 2.49
CA LEU A 261 34.70 -15.52 2.42
C LEU A 261 34.25 -14.68 1.22
N VAL A 262 33.83 -15.34 0.15
CA VAL A 262 33.33 -14.70 -1.07
C VAL A 262 31.81 -14.70 -1.07
N TYR A 263 31.23 -13.52 -1.27
CA TYR A 263 29.79 -13.30 -1.40
C TYR A 263 29.42 -12.90 -2.82
N ALA A 264 28.33 -13.49 -3.32
CA ALA A 264 27.65 -13.07 -4.55
C ALA A 264 26.14 -13.20 -4.35
N MET A 265 25.39 -12.35 -5.05
CA MET A 265 23.93 -12.39 -4.99
C MET A 265 23.32 -11.91 -6.30
N THR A 266 22.27 -12.59 -6.75
CA THR A 266 21.28 -12.00 -7.68
C THR A 266 19.95 -11.90 -6.96
N ARG A 267 19.43 -10.68 -6.82
CA ARG A 267 18.16 -10.39 -6.15
C ARG A 267 17.20 -9.76 -7.13
N THR A 268 16.03 -10.38 -7.27
CA THR A 268 14.91 -9.85 -8.07
C THR A 268 13.81 -9.33 -7.15
N PHE A 269 13.36 -8.11 -7.40
CA PHE A 269 12.19 -7.51 -6.77
C PHE A 269 11.05 -7.39 -7.77
N TYR A 270 9.86 -7.74 -7.33
CA TYR A 270 8.61 -7.52 -8.07
C TYR A 270 7.80 -6.47 -7.30
N VAL A 271 7.64 -5.30 -7.88
CA VAL A 271 7.18 -4.10 -7.17
C VAL A 271 5.89 -3.58 -7.79
N GLU A 272 4.85 -3.36 -6.98
CA GLU A 272 3.66 -2.69 -7.49
C GLU A 272 3.94 -1.19 -7.68
N PRO A 273 3.74 -0.65 -8.90
CA PRO A 273 4.28 0.66 -9.28
C PRO A 273 3.65 1.86 -8.57
N VAL A 274 2.38 1.80 -8.13
CA VAL A 274 1.71 2.95 -7.50
C VAL A 274 2.17 3.12 -6.05
N THR A 275 2.22 2.03 -5.29
CA THR A 275 2.58 2.01 -3.87
C THR A 275 4.09 1.90 -3.64
N GLY A 276 4.83 1.34 -4.61
CA GLY A 276 6.24 1.00 -4.46
C GLY A 276 6.49 -0.14 -3.46
N SER A 277 5.47 -0.96 -3.19
CA SER A 277 5.60 -2.10 -2.29
C SER A 277 6.15 -3.32 -3.03
N PRO A 278 7.19 -4.00 -2.51
CA PRO A 278 7.61 -5.30 -3.02
C PRO A 278 6.52 -6.35 -2.75
N VAL A 279 6.00 -6.95 -3.82
CA VAL A 279 4.98 -8.00 -3.78
C VAL A 279 5.65 -9.37 -3.68
N HIS A 280 6.76 -9.55 -4.38
CA HIS A 280 7.59 -10.75 -4.33
C HIS A 280 9.08 -10.36 -4.36
N ARG A 281 9.92 -11.24 -3.82
CA ARG A 281 11.37 -11.11 -3.78
C ARG A 281 12.00 -12.49 -3.89
N VAL A 282 13.00 -12.62 -4.75
CA VAL A 282 13.77 -13.84 -4.98
C VAL A 282 15.25 -13.49 -4.91
N GLU A 283 16.01 -14.23 -4.13
CA GLU A 283 17.42 -13.97 -3.87
C GLU A 283 18.24 -15.25 -4.04
N GLU A 284 18.95 -15.34 -5.15
CA GLU A 284 19.98 -16.36 -5.36
C GLU A 284 21.24 -15.89 -4.65
N ARG A 285 21.54 -16.48 -3.48
CA ARG A 285 22.68 -16.09 -2.65
C ARG A 285 23.74 -17.18 -2.67
N ARG A 286 25.00 -16.75 -2.73
CA ARG A 286 26.17 -17.62 -2.66
C ARG A 286 27.21 -17.00 -1.74
N GLN A 287 27.51 -17.71 -0.67
CA GLN A 287 28.60 -17.42 0.26
C GLN A 287 29.47 -18.68 0.35
N GLU A 288 30.75 -18.53 0.04
CA GLU A 288 31.70 -19.63 -0.02
C GLU A 288 33.01 -19.23 0.66
N LEU A 289 33.67 -20.18 1.33
CA LEU A 289 35.07 -20.05 1.71
C LEU A 289 35.94 -20.53 0.56
N VAL A 290 36.87 -19.71 0.09
CA VAL A 290 37.71 -19.99 -1.07
C VAL A 290 39.18 -20.01 -0.65
N HIS A 291 39.87 -21.11 -0.93
CA HIS A 291 41.31 -21.27 -0.72
C HIS A 291 41.94 -21.91 -1.97
N GLU A 292 42.97 -21.27 -2.52
CA GLU A 292 43.69 -21.73 -3.74
C GLU A 292 42.79 -22.12 -4.94
N GLY A 293 41.60 -21.50 -5.03
CA GLY A 293 40.62 -21.75 -6.10
C GLY A 293 39.66 -22.91 -5.83
N GLU A 294 39.79 -23.62 -4.72
CA GLU A 294 38.78 -24.53 -4.19
C GLU A 294 37.77 -23.75 -3.35
N ALA A 295 36.48 -24.06 -3.49
CA ALA A 295 35.39 -23.36 -2.82
C ALA A 295 34.56 -24.33 -1.99
N VAL A 296 34.30 -23.93 -0.74
CA VAL A 296 33.45 -24.66 0.21
C VAL A 296 32.20 -23.82 0.49
N PRO A 297 30.99 -24.30 0.16
CA PRO A 297 29.72 -23.63 0.47
C PRO A 297 29.58 -23.30 1.96
N VAL A 298 29.37 -22.02 2.27
CA VAL A 298 28.90 -21.54 3.60
C VAL A 298 27.39 -21.41 3.60
N PHE A 299 26.86 -20.73 2.57
CA PHE A 299 25.44 -20.64 2.28
C PHE A 299 25.26 -20.58 0.77
N VAL A 300 24.56 -21.54 0.18
CA VAL A 300 24.17 -21.48 -1.24
C VAL A 300 22.70 -21.87 -1.35
N GLY A 301 21.89 -20.97 -1.89
CA GLY A 301 20.47 -21.25 -2.07
C GLY A 301 19.67 -20.05 -2.54
N THR A 302 18.40 -20.32 -2.83
CA THR A 302 17.43 -19.30 -3.23
C THR A 302 16.53 -18.97 -2.04
N VAL A 303 16.63 -17.74 -1.54
CA VAL A 303 15.73 -17.20 -0.51
C VAL A 303 14.61 -16.43 -1.21
N GLN A 304 13.36 -16.75 -0.92
CA GLN A 304 12.21 -16.09 -1.55
C GLN A 304 11.04 -15.94 -0.59
N TYR A 305 10.09 -15.04 -0.91
CA TYR A 305 8.82 -15.02 -0.17
C TYR A 305 8.08 -16.35 -0.40
N THR A 306 7.40 -16.84 0.63
CA THR A 306 6.53 -18.01 0.49
C THR A 306 5.34 -17.69 -0.42
N ASP A 307 4.74 -18.71 -1.04
CA ASP A 307 3.55 -18.52 -1.89
C ASP A 307 2.41 -17.81 -1.14
N ASP A 308 2.16 -18.20 0.11
CA ASP A 308 1.15 -17.56 0.97
C ASP A 308 1.47 -16.08 1.20
N GLN A 309 2.75 -15.73 1.41
CA GLN A 309 3.20 -14.35 1.59
C GLN A 309 2.99 -13.52 0.31
N VAL A 310 3.24 -14.09 -0.87
CA VAL A 310 2.99 -13.43 -2.16
C VAL A 310 1.51 -13.17 -2.36
N ALA A 311 0.66 -14.17 -2.16
CA ALA A 311 -0.80 -14.04 -2.29
C ALA A 311 -1.36 -12.97 -1.33
N ASP A 312 -0.89 -12.95 -0.09
CA ASP A 312 -1.24 -11.94 0.90
C ASP A 312 -0.80 -10.53 0.49
N ASN A 313 0.41 -10.39 -0.06
CA ASN A 313 0.91 -9.12 -0.56
C ASN A 313 0.07 -8.60 -1.73
N VAL A 314 -0.22 -9.46 -2.71
CA VAL A 314 -1.08 -9.11 -3.86
C VAL A 314 -2.43 -8.58 -3.37
N ALA A 315 -3.11 -9.32 -2.50
CA ALA A 315 -4.43 -8.94 -1.99
C ALA A 315 -4.42 -7.61 -1.22
N LYS A 316 -3.39 -7.37 -0.41
CA LYS A 316 -3.24 -6.12 0.37
C LYS A 316 -2.89 -4.93 -0.52
N VAL A 317 -1.99 -5.12 -1.49
CA VAL A 317 -1.45 -4.04 -2.31
C VAL A 317 -2.42 -3.63 -3.41
N ASP A 318 -3.13 -4.56 -4.06
CA ASP A 318 -4.07 -4.25 -5.16
C ASP A 318 -5.14 -3.20 -4.75
N SER A 319 -5.77 -3.41 -3.59
CA SER A 319 -6.77 -2.47 -3.06
C SER A 319 -6.19 -1.08 -2.75
N LYS A 320 -4.96 -1.04 -2.20
CA LYS A 320 -4.26 0.20 -1.88
C LYS A 320 -3.80 0.93 -3.13
N ALA A 321 -3.26 0.22 -4.10
CA ALA A 321 -2.83 0.74 -5.40
C ALA A 321 -4.01 1.37 -6.15
N THR A 322 -5.15 0.69 -6.19
CA THR A 322 -6.37 1.21 -6.82
C THR A 322 -6.86 2.50 -6.14
N LEU A 323 -6.91 2.52 -4.81
CA LEU A 323 -7.32 3.71 -4.06
C LEU A 323 -6.33 4.87 -4.27
N LEU A 324 -5.03 4.60 -4.18
CA LEU A 324 -3.98 5.61 -4.26
C LEU A 324 -3.83 6.16 -5.68
N GLY A 325 -3.83 5.30 -6.70
CA GLY A 325 -3.84 5.71 -8.11
C GLY A 325 -5.12 6.47 -8.46
N GLY A 326 -6.27 6.05 -7.89
CA GLY A 326 -7.54 6.73 -8.04
C GLY A 326 -7.52 8.15 -7.48
N THR A 327 -7.02 8.34 -6.26
CA THR A 327 -6.85 9.67 -5.63
C THR A 327 -5.83 10.53 -6.35
N ARG A 328 -4.82 9.94 -6.99
CA ARG A 328 -3.83 10.67 -7.79
C ARG A 328 -4.42 11.28 -9.06
N LEU A 329 -5.23 10.53 -9.81
CA LEU A 329 -5.64 10.94 -11.15
C LEU A 329 -7.15 10.78 -11.41
N LEU A 330 -7.69 9.58 -11.22
CA LEU A 330 -9.07 9.26 -11.63
C LEU A 330 -10.11 10.14 -10.92
N PHE A 331 -10.08 10.20 -9.58
CA PHE A 331 -11.07 10.94 -8.80
C PHE A 331 -10.98 12.45 -9.03
N PRO A 332 -9.78 13.09 -9.02
CA PRO A 332 -9.66 14.49 -9.39
C PRO A 332 -10.21 14.81 -10.79
N VAL A 333 -9.89 14.00 -11.81
CA VAL A 333 -10.35 14.23 -13.19
C VAL A 333 -11.87 14.09 -13.29
N VAL A 334 -12.45 13.03 -12.72
CA VAL A 334 -13.90 12.81 -12.74
C VAL A 334 -14.64 13.95 -12.02
N LEU A 335 -14.17 14.35 -10.83
CA LEU A 335 -14.74 15.48 -10.08
C LEU A 335 -14.65 16.80 -10.85
N LEU A 336 -13.51 17.05 -11.52
CA LEU A 336 -13.30 18.25 -12.32
C LEU A 336 -14.21 18.29 -13.56
N LEU A 337 -14.38 17.16 -14.26
CA LEU A 337 -15.26 17.06 -15.41
C LEU A 337 -16.73 17.26 -15.02
N ILE A 338 -17.21 16.54 -13.99
CA ILE A 338 -18.58 16.69 -13.49
C ILE A 338 -18.80 18.13 -13.01
N GLY A 339 -17.87 18.66 -12.21
CA GLY A 339 -17.93 20.03 -11.71
C GLY A 339 -17.99 21.07 -12.83
N GLY A 340 -17.15 20.91 -13.86
CA GLY A 340 -17.13 21.78 -15.04
C GLY A 340 -18.43 21.74 -15.84
N VAL A 341 -18.99 20.55 -16.07
CA VAL A 341 -20.29 20.37 -16.74
C VAL A 341 -21.40 21.03 -15.94
N MET A 342 -21.46 20.81 -14.63
CA MET A 342 -22.48 21.41 -13.76
C MET A 342 -22.38 22.93 -13.71
N LEU A 343 -21.15 23.47 -13.68
CA LEU A 343 -20.90 24.90 -13.71
C LEU A 343 -21.32 25.53 -15.04
N ALA A 344 -21.04 24.87 -16.17
CA ALA A 344 -21.46 25.31 -17.49
C ALA A 344 -23.00 25.30 -17.64
N LEU A 345 -23.64 24.19 -17.24
CA LEU A 345 -25.10 24.06 -17.26
C LEU A 345 -25.78 25.07 -16.34
N GLY A 346 -25.30 25.21 -15.10
CA GLY A 346 -25.82 26.17 -14.13
C GLY A 346 -25.74 27.61 -14.65
N ARG A 347 -24.62 28.00 -15.27
CA ARG A 347 -24.49 29.31 -15.93
C ARG A 347 -25.43 29.47 -17.12
N ALA A 348 -25.56 28.46 -17.96
CA ALA A 348 -26.47 28.51 -19.11
C ALA A 348 -27.94 28.65 -18.70
N LEU A 349 -28.37 27.95 -17.64
CA LEU A 349 -29.71 28.07 -17.07
C LEU A 349 -29.95 29.46 -16.46
N ASN A 350 -28.99 30.00 -15.70
CA ASN A 350 -29.10 31.33 -15.10
C ASN A 350 -29.26 32.41 -16.19
N LYS A 351 -28.44 32.38 -17.25
CA LYS A 351 -28.55 33.32 -18.37
C LYS A 351 -29.91 33.25 -19.08
N ARG A 352 -30.46 32.05 -19.28
CA ARG A 352 -31.79 31.87 -19.90
C ARG A 352 -32.93 32.41 -19.02
N LEU A 353 -32.82 32.28 -17.70
CA LEU A 353 -33.81 32.78 -16.75
C LEU A 353 -33.78 34.31 -16.62
N GLU A 354 -32.59 34.93 -16.71
CA GLU A 354 -32.44 36.39 -16.75
C GLU A 354 -33.08 36.99 -18.00
N GLY A 355 -32.85 36.39 -19.18
CA GLY A 355 -33.45 36.85 -20.44
C GLY A 355 -34.99 36.83 -20.47
N GLN A 356 -35.62 35.82 -19.85
CA GLN A 356 -37.09 35.73 -19.77
C GLN A 356 -37.73 36.79 -18.86
N HIS A 357 -36.97 37.32 -17.89
CA HIS A 357 -37.45 38.37 -17.00
C HIS A 357 -37.44 39.75 -17.68
N SER A 358 -36.44 40.02 -18.52
CA SER A 358 -36.32 41.28 -19.27
C SER A 358 -37.42 41.44 -20.33
N ASP A 359 -37.82 40.37 -21.01
CA ASP A 359 -38.91 40.39 -21.99
C ASP A 359 -40.29 40.63 -21.37
N HIS A 360 -40.52 40.16 -20.13
CA HIS A 360 -41.77 40.42 -19.42
C HIS A 360 -41.86 41.84 -18.85
N ALA A 361 -40.75 42.40 -18.34
CA ALA A 361 -40.71 43.77 -17.85
C ALA A 361 -40.93 44.82 -18.96
N THR A 362 -40.64 44.47 -20.21
CA THR A 362 -40.80 45.36 -21.38
C THR A 362 -42.26 45.42 -21.87
N LYS A 363 -43.07 44.38 -21.62
CA LYS A 363 -44.49 44.33 -22.02
C LYS A 363 -45.45 45.06 -21.07
N ASP A 364 -45.04 45.32 -19.82
CA ASP A 364 -45.90 45.91 -18.77
C ASP A 364 -45.69 47.42 -18.56
N ARG A 365 -44.98 48.14 -19.46
CA ARG A 365 -44.96 49.61 -19.43
C ARG A 365 -46.18 50.11 -20.24
N PRO A 366 -47.26 50.60 -19.60
CA PRO A 366 -48.30 51.30 -20.36
C PRO A 366 -47.66 52.51 -21.03
N LEU A 367 -47.81 52.59 -22.35
CA LEU A 367 -47.50 53.79 -23.13
C LEU A 367 -48.45 54.90 -22.65
N VAL A 368 -47.97 55.75 -21.73
CA VAL A 368 -48.62 57.03 -21.46
C VAL A 368 -48.23 57.94 -22.62
N ASN A 369 -49.08 57.93 -23.65
CA ASN A 369 -49.06 58.96 -24.68
C ASN A 369 -49.83 60.20 -24.19
N ALA A 370 -49.32 61.35 -24.64
CA ALA A 370 -49.66 62.75 -24.36
C ALA A 370 -51.12 63.11 -24.06
#